data_AF-I8QXL7-F1
#
_entry.id   AF-I8QXL7-F1
#
_cell.length_a   1.000
_cell.length_b   1.000
_cell.length_c   1.000
_cell.angle_alpha   90.00
_cell.angle_beta   90.00
_cell.angle_gamma   90.00
#
_symmetry.space_group_name_H-M   'P 1'
#
loop_
_entity.id
_entity.type
_entity.pdbx_description
1 polymer ?
#
loop_
_entity_poly.entity_id
_entity_poly.type
_entity_poly.pdbx_seq_one_letter_code
_entity_poly.pdbx_strand_id
1 'polypeptide(L)' 'MEDLQIGQVVRSKAGRDKGRVFVVVGKFDDQHVLVADGDLRKIEKPKKKSLNTFKDIMT' A
#
# COMPACT_ATOMS: atom_id res chain seq x y z
N MET A 1 1.51 -14.94 8.17
CA MET A 1 0.83 -13.94 7.32
C MET A 1 1.90 -12.89 7.07
N GLU A 2 2.28 -12.63 5.82
CA GLU A 2 3.34 -11.64 5.53
C GLU A 2 2.85 -10.26 5.94
N ASP A 3 3.44 -9.72 7.00
CA ASP A 3 3.22 -8.35 7.43
C ASP A 3 3.93 -7.41 6.45
N LEU A 4 3.16 -6.57 5.76
CA LEU A 4 3.73 -5.52 4.93
C LEU A 4 4.54 -4.55 5.80
N GLN A 5 5.79 -4.32 5.41
CA GLN A 5 6.70 -3.43 6.13
C GLN A 5 6.72 -2.03 5.52
N ILE A 6 7.04 -1.03 6.34
CA ILE A 6 7.27 0.34 5.85
C ILE A 6 8.47 0.33 4.90
N GLY A 7 8.36 1.04 3.79
CA GLY A 7 9.34 1.06 2.70
C GLY A 7 9.11 -0.01 1.62
N GLN A 8 8.20 -0.95 1.86
CA GLN A 8 7.89 -2.01 0.90
C GLN A 8 7.10 -1.49 -0.30
N VAL A 9 7.47 -1.97 -1.48
CA VAL A 9 6.81 -1.63 -2.74
C VAL A 9 5.75 -2.68 -3.07
N VAL A 10 4.51 -2.23 -3.24
CA VAL A 10 3.34 -3.09 -3.39
C VAL A 10 2.49 -2.69 -4.60
N ARG A 11 1.87 -3.69 -5.24
CA ARG A 11 0.91 -3.48 -6.33
C ARG A 11 -0.52 -3.68 -5.84
N SER A 12 -1.41 -2.75 -6.14
CA SER A 12 -2.83 -2.93 -5.84
C SER A 12 -3.46 -3.98 -6.77
N LYS A 13 -4.03 -5.05 -6.20
CA LYS A 13 -4.71 -6.14 -6.92
C LYS A 13 -6.14 -5.80 -7.33
N ALA A 14 -6.81 -4.89 -6.62
CA ALA A 14 -8.22 -4.55 -6.83
C ALA A 14 -8.62 -3.12 -6.43
N GLY A 15 -9.84 -2.75 -6.81
CA GLY A 15 -10.45 -1.44 -6.58
C GLY A 15 -9.99 -0.36 -7.58
N ARG A 16 -10.30 0.91 -7.28
CA ARG A 16 -10.03 2.07 -8.15
C ARG A 16 -8.58 2.17 -8.64
N ASP A 17 -7.61 1.74 -7.82
CA ASP A 17 -6.19 1.85 -8.14
C ASP A 17 -5.59 0.52 -8.62
N LYS A 18 -6.40 -0.45 -9.06
CA LYS A 18 -5.91 -1.74 -9.55
C LYS A 18 -4.78 -1.55 -10.58
N GLY A 19 -3.67 -2.24 -10.36
CA GLY A 19 -2.50 -2.19 -11.21
C GLY A 19 -1.47 -1.11 -10.83
N ARG A 20 -1.83 -0.09 -10.06
CA ARG A 20 -0.88 0.94 -9.57
C ARG A 20 0.07 0.38 -8.52
N VAL A 21 1.26 0.96 -8.48
CA VAL A 21 2.33 0.67 -7.52
C VAL A 21 2.32 1.74 -6.43
N PHE A 22 2.55 1.32 -5.20
CA PHE A 22 2.66 2.20 -4.05
C PHE A 22 3.82 1.78 -3.15
N VAL A 23 4.23 2.70 -2.28
CA VAL A 23 5.12 2.41 -1.15
C VAL A 23 4.30 2.42 0.14
N VAL A 24 4.53 1.44 1.00
CA VAL A 24 3.98 1.41 2.36
C VAL A 24 4.71 2.46 3.20
N VAL A 25 3.96 3.44 3.71
CA VAL A 25 4.51 4.57 4.48
C VAL A 25 4.12 4.54 5.96
N GLY A 26 3.28 3.61 6.37
CA GLY A 26 2.89 3.45 7.78
C GLY A 26 1.95 2.28 8.02
N LYS A 27 1.87 1.85 9.28
CA LYS A 27 0.82 0.96 9.77
C LYS A 27 -0.37 1.79 10.24
N PHE A 28 -1.60 1.37 9.91
CA PHE A 28 -2.82 2.04 10.37
C PHE A 28 -3.51 1.23 11.46
N ASP A 29 -3.74 -0.05 11.20
CA ASP A 29 -4.27 -1.03 12.15
C ASP A 29 -3.78 -2.45 11.74
N ASP A 30 -4.23 -3.50 12.43
CA ASP A 30 -3.79 -4.88 12.19
C ASP A 30 -4.13 -5.41 10.78
N GLN A 31 -5.07 -4.77 10.07
CA GLN A 31 -5.53 -5.19 8.75
C GLN A 31 -5.28 -4.16 7.65
N HIS A 32 -4.73 -2.99 8.01
CA HIS A 32 -4.59 -1.86 7.10
C HIS A 32 -3.25 -1.15 7.24
N VAL A 33 -2.74 -0.71 6.09
CA VAL A 33 -1.55 0.11 5.97
C VAL A 33 -1.87 1.42 5.27
N LEU A 34 -0.96 2.37 5.43
CA LEU A 34 -0.95 3.63 4.70
C LEU A 34 0.01 3.52 3.53
N VAL A 35 -0.45 3.93 2.34
CA VAL A 35 0.37 3.88 1.13
C VAL A 35 0.39 5.22 0.39
N ALA A 36 1.50 5.50 -0.28
CA ALA A 36 1.71 6.68 -1.09
C ALA A 36 2.40 6.33 -2.43
N ASP A 37 2.11 7.11 -3.47
CA ASP A 37 2.78 7.04 -4.79
C ASP A 37 3.41 8.38 -5.20
N GLY A 38 3.28 9.42 -4.37
CA GLY A 38 3.84 10.75 -4.62
C GLY A 38 3.11 11.59 -5.67
N ASP A 39 2.27 10.97 -6.49
CA ASP A 39 1.48 11.60 -7.54
C ASP A 39 0.04 11.86 -7.05
N LEU A 40 -0.77 10.80 -7.00
CA LEU A 40 -2.18 10.88 -6.57
C LEU A 40 -2.31 10.84 -5.05
N ARG A 41 -1.40 10.13 -4.39
CA ARG A 41 -1.39 9.90 -2.93
C ARG A 41 -0.03 10.33 -2.40
N LYS A 42 0.01 11.56 -1.88
CA LYS A 42 1.18 12.14 -1.23
C LYS A 42 1.37 11.57 0.17
N ILE A 43 2.59 11.71 0.70
CA ILE A 43 2.93 11.31 2.07
C ILE A 43 2.09 12.09 3.10
N GLU A 44 1.76 13.36 2.84
CA GLU A 44 0.92 14.14 3.79
C GLU A 44 -0.55 13.70 3.80
N LYS A 45 -1.00 13.02 2.73
CA LYS A 45 -2.38 12.51 2.60
C LYS A 45 -2.37 11.08 2.06
N PRO A 46 -1.82 10.13 2.82
CA PRO A 46 -1.64 8.77 2.36
C PRO A 46 -2.99 8.05 2.29
N LYS A 47 -3.03 6.98 1.51
CA LYS A 47 -4.24 6.17 1.33
C LYS A 47 -4.26 5.02 2.34
N LYS A 48 -5.31 4.94 3.15
CA LYS A 48 -5.65 3.70 3.90
C LYS A 48 -5.98 2.58 2.92
N LYS A 49 -5.33 1.43 3.07
CA LYS A 49 -5.54 0.27 2.20
C LYS A 49 -5.44 -1.04 2.99
N SER A 50 -6.28 -2.01 2.65
CA SER A 50 -6.33 -3.32 3.31
C SER A 50 -5.22 -4.25 2.80
N LEU A 51 -4.60 -5.00 3.72
CA LEU A 51 -3.52 -5.96 3.44
C LEU A 51 -3.91 -7.00 2.37
N ASN A 52 -5.17 -7.46 2.37
CA ASN A 52 -5.64 -8.51 1.45
C ASN A 52 -5.66 -8.07 -0.03
N THR A 53 -5.49 -6.77 -0.30
CA THR A 53 -5.63 -6.21 -1.66
C THR A 53 -4.28 -5.95 -2.34
N PHE A 54 -3.15 -6.31 -1.73
CA PHE A 54 -1.82 -6.06 -2.29
C PHE A 54 -1.14 -7.32 -2.84
N LYS A 55 -0.32 -7.13 -3.87
CA LYS A 55 0.73 -8.07 -4.27
C LYS A 55 2.07 -7.44 -3.97
N ASP A 56 2.95 -8.18 -3.32
CA ASP A 56 4.35 -7.79 -3.24
C ASP A 56 4.99 -7.91 -4.62
N ILE A 57 5.78 -6.88 -4.97
CA ILE A 57 6.43 -6.81 -6.28
C ILE A 57 7.83 -7.43 -6.24
N MET A 58 8.46 -7.50 -5.06
CA MET A 58 9.84 -7.98 -4.91
C MET A 58 9.97 -9.50 -4.76
N THR A 59 8.88 -10.25 -4.69
CA THR A 59 8.87 -11.72 -4.56
C THR A 59 8.52 -12.43 -5.88
#